data_AF-A0A1Q8BKF1-F1
#
_entry.id   AF-A0A1Q8BKF1-F1
#
_cell.length_a   1.000
_cell.length_b   1.000
_cell.length_c   1.000
_cell.angle_alpha   90.00
_cell.angle_beta   90.00
_cell.angle_gamma   90.00
#
_symmetry.space_group_name_H-M   'P 1'
#
loop_
_entity.id
_entity.type
_entity.pdbx_description
1 polymer ?
#
loop_
_entity_poly.entity_id
_entity_poly.type
_entity_poly.pdbx_seq_one_letter_code
_entity_poly.pdbx_strand_id
1 'polypeptide(L)'
;MGILVDELSAPVLTLNLRSAATGGIDHALNLHAEAGEPYRITTRQLLHNQFRFSKSSIGTRVYACENPTVIAAAASTLGAKSAPMICIEGQPKTAAHILFFVLRRAGVNVVYHGDFDWPGIQIANLMIQRYGATPWRLAATDYENSPPGISLKGRAVTACWDRNLAARMIQRQCAIHEEAVLPRLLTDLDMRGRLSDDHDGLS
;
A
#
# COMPACT_ATOMS: atom_id res chain seq x y z
N MET A 1 7.03 15.03 29.74
CA MET A 1 7.74 15.63 28.58
C MET A 1 7.02 15.21 27.32
N GLY A 2 6.08 16.03 26.84
CA GLY A 2 5.33 15.74 25.61
C GLY A 2 6.22 16.01 24.41
N ILE A 3 6.56 14.96 23.67
CA ILE A 3 7.15 15.12 22.34
C ILE A 3 6.11 15.88 21.51
N LEU A 4 6.47 17.05 20.98
CA LEU A 4 5.66 17.71 19.97
C LEU A 4 5.51 16.71 18.82
N VAL A 5 4.33 16.09 18.72
CA VAL A 5 4.02 15.28 17.56
C VAL A 5 3.91 16.28 16.42
N ASP A 6 4.82 16.20 15.45
CA ASP A 6 4.65 16.95 14.21
C ASP A 6 3.44 16.38 13.49
N GLU A 7 2.31 17.07 13.63
CA GLU A 7 1.03 16.56 13.18
C GLU A 7 0.80 16.76 11.67
N LEU A 8 1.66 17.54 11.00
CA LEU A 8 1.41 18.04 9.63
C LEU A 8 2.51 17.68 8.62
N SER A 9 3.78 17.53 9.02
CA SER A 9 4.88 17.33 8.06
C SER A 9 5.10 15.89 7.62
N ALA A 10 4.32 14.94 8.15
CA ALA A 10 4.40 13.52 7.80
C ALA A 10 3.03 12.94 7.44
N PRO A 11 2.34 13.46 6.40
CA PRO A 11 1.08 12.90 5.95
C PRO A 11 1.29 11.53 5.27
N VAL A 12 0.21 10.77 5.16
CA VAL A 12 0.15 9.54 4.37
C VAL A 12 -0.62 9.81 3.07
N LEU A 13 -0.08 9.36 1.95
CA LEU A 13 -0.71 9.49 0.64
C LEU A 13 -1.67 8.31 0.41
N THR A 14 -2.85 8.60 -0.12
CA THR A 14 -3.91 7.60 -0.31
C THR A 14 -4.60 7.81 -1.65
N LEU A 15 -5.21 6.76 -2.17
CA LEU A 15 -6.08 6.81 -3.36
C LEU A 15 -7.32 5.96 -3.10
N ASN A 16 -8.50 6.49 -3.45
CA ASN A 16 -9.78 5.78 -3.38
C ASN A 16 -10.14 5.13 -2.03
N LEU A 17 -9.54 5.59 -0.91
CA LEU A 17 -10.01 5.21 0.43
C LEU A 17 -11.35 5.89 0.70
N ARG A 18 -12.31 5.10 1.19
CA ARG A 18 -13.66 5.56 1.51
C ARG A 18 -14.00 5.29 2.96
N SER A 19 -14.77 6.18 3.56
CA SER A 19 -15.24 6.04 4.95
C SER A 19 -16.76 6.01 5.00
N ALA A 20 -17.31 5.21 5.91
CA ALA A 20 -18.75 5.15 6.17
C ALA A 20 -19.23 6.21 7.17
N ALA A 21 -18.31 6.96 7.78
CA ALA A 21 -18.67 8.06 8.68
C ALA A 21 -19.03 9.33 7.91
N THR A 22 -19.63 10.30 8.62
CA THR A 22 -20.12 11.57 8.06
C THR A 22 -19.34 12.78 8.60
N GLY A 23 -18.12 12.58 9.11
CA GLY A 23 -17.26 13.67 9.54
C GLY A 23 -16.66 14.44 8.36
N GLY A 24 -16.05 15.60 8.62
CA GLY A 24 -15.51 16.46 7.57
C GLY A 24 -14.42 15.77 6.71
N ILE A 25 -13.57 14.95 7.34
CA ILE A 25 -12.56 14.18 6.60
C ILE A 25 -13.14 13.01 5.81
N ASP A 26 -14.22 12.39 6.30
CA ASP A 26 -14.88 11.30 5.61
C ASP A 26 -15.46 11.79 4.28
N HIS A 27 -16.06 12.99 4.28
CA HIS A 27 -16.51 13.67 3.08
C HIS A 27 -15.36 13.99 2.12
N ALA A 28 -14.24 14.50 2.63
CA ALA A 28 -13.06 14.78 1.80
C ALA A 28 -12.52 13.50 1.15
N LEU A 29 -12.40 12.40 1.91
CA LEU A 29 -11.98 11.11 1.39
C LEU A 29 -12.92 10.57 0.31
N ASN A 30 -14.22 10.60 0.58
CA ASN A 30 -15.23 10.11 -0.37
C ASN A 30 -15.24 10.96 -1.65
N LEU A 31 -15.11 12.29 -1.54
CA LEU A 31 -15.01 13.20 -2.69
C LEU A 31 -13.78 12.89 -3.55
N HIS A 32 -12.60 12.73 -2.94
CA HIS A 32 -11.38 12.37 -3.66
C HIS A 32 -11.49 10.97 -4.31
N ALA A 33 -12.09 10.01 -3.62
CA ALA A 33 -12.33 8.67 -4.14
C ALA A 33 -13.34 8.64 -5.30
N GLU A 34 -14.31 9.55 -5.34
CA GLU A 34 -15.24 9.72 -6.46
C GLU A 34 -14.57 10.37 -7.66
N ALA A 35 -13.69 11.34 -7.43
CA ALA A 35 -12.88 11.95 -8.48
C ALA A 35 -11.77 11.02 -9.01
N GLY A 36 -11.35 10.02 -8.22
CA GLY A 36 -10.20 9.19 -8.55
C GLY A 36 -8.86 9.89 -8.30
N GLU A 37 -8.84 10.88 -7.41
CA GLU A 37 -7.70 11.74 -7.17
C GLU A 37 -7.00 11.40 -5.84
N PRO A 38 -5.66 11.43 -5.78
CA PRO A 38 -4.94 11.17 -4.54
C PRO A 38 -5.29 12.17 -3.43
N TYR A 39 -5.26 11.69 -2.19
CA TYR A 39 -5.50 12.51 -1.00
C TYR A 39 -4.42 12.27 0.06
N ARG A 40 -3.90 13.34 0.66
CA ARG A 40 -2.95 13.27 1.77
C ARG A 40 -3.66 13.46 3.10
N ILE A 41 -3.55 12.47 3.97
CA ILE A 41 -4.11 12.50 5.32
C ILE A 41 -2.99 12.86 6.31
N THR A 42 -3.18 13.93 7.06
CA THR A 42 -2.24 14.37 8.11
C THR A 42 -2.46 13.59 9.43
N THR A 43 -1.45 13.59 10.30
CA THR A 43 -1.59 13.04 11.66
C THR A 43 -2.67 13.78 12.45
N ARG A 44 -2.74 15.12 12.33
CA ARG A 44 -3.77 15.95 12.97
C ARG A 44 -5.17 15.46 12.62
N GLN A 45 -5.40 15.23 11.34
CA GLN A 45 -6.66 14.70 10.83
C GLN A 45 -6.99 13.32 11.40
N LEU A 46 -6.00 12.42 11.51
CA LEU A 46 -6.17 11.08 12.09
C LEU A 46 -6.43 11.07 13.59
N LEU A 47 -5.89 12.04 14.34
CA LEU A 47 -6.07 12.13 15.79
C LEU A 47 -7.39 12.81 16.18
N HIS A 48 -7.82 13.83 15.42
CA HIS A 48 -9.00 14.62 15.76
C HIS A 48 -10.32 14.03 15.26
N ASN A 49 -10.29 13.11 14.30
CA ASN A 49 -11.50 12.51 13.74
C ASN A 49 -11.64 11.05 14.19
N GLN A 50 -12.86 10.64 14.53
CA GLN A 50 -13.17 9.22 14.73
C GLN A 50 -13.28 8.53 13.37
N PHE A 51 -12.16 8.18 12.76
CA PHE A 51 -12.16 7.37 11.55
C PHE A 51 -12.90 6.05 11.77
N ARG A 52 -13.91 5.79 10.96
CA ARG A 52 -14.66 4.53 10.97
C ARG A 52 -14.55 3.86 9.62
N PHE A 53 -13.43 3.19 9.42
CA PHE A 53 -13.29 2.25 8.32
C PHE A 53 -14.07 0.98 8.65
N SER A 54 -14.80 0.48 7.65
CA SER A 54 -15.43 -0.83 7.68
C SER A 54 -15.10 -1.57 6.39
N LYS A 55 -15.21 -2.90 6.43
CA LYS A 55 -15.14 -3.72 5.21
C LYS A 55 -16.19 -3.31 4.17
N SER A 56 -17.33 -2.79 4.61
CA SER A 56 -18.37 -2.29 3.70
C SER A 56 -18.01 -0.95 3.04
N SER A 57 -17.15 -0.12 3.66
CA SER A 57 -16.77 1.18 3.10
C SER A 57 -15.56 1.09 2.17
N ILE A 58 -14.55 0.33 2.56
CA ILE A 58 -13.28 0.21 1.82
C ILE A 58 -13.21 -1.07 0.98
N GLY A 59 -14.00 -2.08 1.33
CA GLY A 59 -13.80 -3.44 0.84
C GLY A 59 -12.95 -4.27 1.80
N THR A 60 -12.68 -5.52 1.41
CA THR A 60 -11.94 -6.48 2.25
C THR A 60 -10.43 -6.29 2.20
N ARG A 61 -9.92 -5.55 1.21
CA ARG A 61 -8.49 -5.40 0.91
C ARG A 61 -8.11 -3.96 0.55
N VAL A 62 -7.00 -3.48 1.11
CA VAL A 62 -6.33 -2.23 0.72
C VAL A 62 -4.93 -2.54 0.23
N TYR A 63 -4.53 -1.88 -0.84
CA TYR A 63 -3.21 -1.99 -1.44
C TYR A 63 -2.27 -0.97 -0.82
N ALA A 64 -1.05 -1.36 -0.49
CA ALA A 64 -0.02 -0.48 0.03
C ALA A 64 1.22 -0.58 -0.85
N CYS A 65 1.82 0.56 -1.19
CA CYS A 65 3.05 0.67 -1.96
C CYS A 65 4.04 1.59 -1.25
N GLU A 66 5.32 1.49 -1.60
CA GLU A 66 6.36 2.38 -1.06
C GLU A 66 6.41 3.71 -1.80
N ASN A 67 6.24 3.67 -3.12
CA ASN A 67 6.58 4.72 -4.04
C ASN A 67 5.33 5.49 -4.52
N PRO A 68 5.32 6.84 -4.44
CA PRO A 68 4.20 7.65 -4.90
C PRO A 68 3.94 7.54 -6.41
N THR A 69 4.92 7.13 -7.23
CA THR A 69 4.73 6.87 -8.67
C THR A 69 3.66 5.82 -8.91
N VAL A 70 3.52 4.82 -8.04
CA VAL A 70 2.48 3.78 -8.15
C VAL A 70 1.08 4.40 -7.97
N ILE A 71 0.92 5.30 -7.00
CA ILE A 71 -0.34 6.04 -6.78
C ILE A 71 -0.66 6.93 -7.98
N ALA A 72 0.32 7.67 -8.49
CA ALA A 72 0.13 8.56 -9.64
C ALA A 72 -0.29 7.78 -10.91
N ALA A 73 0.35 6.63 -11.16
CA ALA A 73 0.02 5.76 -12.28
C ALA A 73 -1.38 5.15 -12.13
N ALA A 74 -1.77 4.72 -10.94
CA ALA A 74 -3.10 4.19 -10.66
C ALA A 74 -4.19 5.25 -10.84
N ALA A 75 -3.98 6.46 -10.30
CA ALA A 75 -4.91 7.58 -10.48
C ALA A 75 -5.05 7.94 -11.97
N SER A 76 -3.95 8.05 -12.70
CA SER A 76 -3.96 8.45 -14.12
C SER A 76 -4.57 7.39 -15.05
N THR A 77 -4.36 6.10 -14.75
CA THR A 77 -4.80 5.00 -15.63
C THR A 77 -6.20 4.50 -15.30
N LEU A 78 -6.54 4.44 -14.00
CA LEU A 78 -7.76 3.81 -13.51
C LEU A 78 -8.71 4.82 -12.84
N GLY A 79 -8.20 5.94 -12.31
CA GLY A 79 -8.98 6.94 -11.59
C GLY A 79 -9.81 6.30 -10.47
N ALA A 80 -11.10 6.64 -10.40
CA ALA A 80 -12.04 6.09 -9.41
C ALA A 80 -12.26 4.57 -9.50
N LYS A 81 -11.77 3.91 -10.57
CA LYS A 81 -11.85 2.46 -10.77
C LYS A 81 -10.65 1.71 -10.19
N SER A 82 -9.63 2.42 -9.69
CA SER A 82 -8.55 1.77 -8.94
C SER A 82 -9.06 1.24 -7.61
N ALA A 83 -8.52 0.10 -7.18
CA ALA A 83 -8.63 -0.38 -5.81
C ALA A 83 -8.11 0.68 -4.82
N PRO A 84 -8.60 0.69 -3.57
CA PRO A 84 -8.11 1.59 -2.53
C PRO A 84 -6.64 1.35 -2.23
N MET A 85 -5.85 2.43 -2.19
CA MET A 85 -4.41 2.40 -1.99
C MET A 85 -3.90 3.33 -0.89
N ILE A 86 -2.74 2.97 -0.34
CA ILE A 86 -1.94 3.74 0.61
C ILE A 86 -0.49 3.74 0.13
N CYS A 87 0.16 4.89 0.14
CA CYS A 87 1.60 5.00 -0.11
C CYS A 87 2.31 5.52 1.14
N ILE A 88 3.37 4.82 1.53
CA ILE A 88 4.15 5.10 2.74
C ILE A 88 5.36 6.01 2.49
N GLU A 89 5.69 6.29 1.23
CA GLU A 89 6.80 7.16 0.81
C GLU A 89 8.13 6.77 1.50
N GLY A 90 8.49 5.48 1.43
CA GLY A 90 9.62 4.88 2.13
C GLY A 90 9.25 4.28 3.49
N GLN A 91 9.96 4.66 4.55
CA GLN A 91 9.67 4.18 5.91
C GLN A 91 8.32 4.75 6.40
N PRO A 92 7.42 3.92 6.96
CA PRO A 92 6.16 4.40 7.51
C PRO A 92 6.40 5.47 8.58
N LYS A 93 5.76 6.63 8.42
CA LYS A 93 5.79 7.75 9.38
C LYS A 93 4.52 7.78 10.24
N THR A 94 4.40 8.79 11.10
CA THR A 94 3.32 8.92 12.10
C THR A 94 1.91 8.72 11.52
N ALA A 95 1.52 9.41 10.45
CA ALA A 95 0.18 9.26 9.87
C ALA A 95 -0.04 7.84 9.31
N ALA A 96 0.95 7.28 8.62
CA ALA A 96 0.89 5.92 8.10
C ALA A 96 0.72 4.89 9.23
N HIS A 97 1.48 5.03 10.32
CA HIS A 97 1.35 4.18 11.51
C HIS A 97 -0.08 4.18 12.05
N ILE A 98 -0.65 5.36 12.28
CA ILE A 98 -2.01 5.50 12.83
C ILE A 98 -3.02 4.87 11.87
N LEU A 99 -2.93 5.17 10.57
CA LEU A 99 -3.84 4.65 9.56
C LEU A 99 -3.83 3.11 9.51
N PHE A 100 -2.65 2.48 9.50
CA PHE A 100 -2.57 1.01 9.49
C PHE A 100 -3.14 0.38 10.75
N PHE A 101 -2.97 0.99 11.94
CA PHE A 101 -3.61 0.49 13.15
C PHE A 101 -5.13 0.59 13.09
N VAL A 102 -5.68 1.68 12.56
CA VAL A 102 -7.14 1.84 12.38
C VAL A 102 -7.68 0.80 11.41
N LEU A 103 -7.02 0.59 10.26
CA LEU A 103 -7.44 -0.41 9.27
C LEU A 103 -7.38 -1.85 9.81
N ARG A 104 -6.30 -2.19 10.52
CA ARG A 104 -6.16 -3.50 11.16
C ARG A 104 -7.27 -3.75 12.18
N ARG A 105 -7.60 -2.74 13.01
CA ARG A 105 -8.70 -2.82 13.97
C ARG A 105 -10.07 -2.96 13.29
N ALA A 106 -10.23 -2.39 12.09
CA ALA A 106 -11.41 -2.58 11.25
C ALA A 106 -11.46 -3.94 10.54
N GLY A 107 -10.42 -4.78 10.71
CA GLY A 107 -10.32 -6.09 10.06
C GLY A 107 -10.09 -6.02 8.55
N VAL A 108 -9.63 -4.89 8.04
CA VAL A 108 -9.28 -4.72 6.62
C VAL A 108 -7.91 -5.34 6.37
N ASN A 109 -7.80 -6.19 5.34
CA ASN A 109 -6.51 -6.78 5.00
C ASN A 109 -5.67 -5.78 4.21
N VAL A 110 -4.45 -5.51 4.67
CA VAL A 110 -3.50 -4.68 3.93
C VAL A 110 -2.56 -5.59 3.16
N VAL A 111 -2.46 -5.40 1.85
CA VAL A 111 -1.46 -6.09 1.02
C VAL A 111 -0.39 -5.10 0.60
N TYR A 112 0.88 -5.47 0.71
CA TYR A 112 2.00 -4.53 0.53
C TYR A 112 2.94 -4.97 -0.59
N HIS A 113 3.26 -4.03 -1.47
CA HIS A 113 4.34 -4.11 -2.44
C HIS A 113 5.39 -3.03 -2.14
N GLY A 114 6.63 -3.29 -2.54
CA GLY A 114 7.76 -2.39 -2.36
C GLY A 114 8.91 -2.86 -3.24
N ASP A 115 10.02 -2.12 -3.19
CA ASP A 115 11.18 -2.41 -4.03
C ASP A 115 11.79 -3.78 -3.69
N PHE A 116 12.27 -4.47 -4.73
CA PHE A 116 13.17 -5.61 -4.57
C PHE A 116 14.60 -5.13 -4.40
N ASP A 117 14.89 -4.48 -3.28
CA ASP A 117 16.25 -4.15 -2.83
C ASP A 117 16.35 -4.36 -1.31
N TRP A 118 17.55 -4.26 -0.72
CA TRP A 118 17.69 -4.57 0.70
C TRP A 118 16.93 -3.63 1.64
N PRO A 119 16.92 -2.30 1.43
CA PRO A 119 16.02 -1.39 2.16
C PRO A 119 14.53 -1.71 2.00
N GLY A 120 14.05 -1.98 0.78
CA GLY A 120 12.68 -2.36 0.48
C GLY A 120 12.27 -3.66 1.19
N ILE A 121 13.15 -4.67 1.23
CA ILE A 121 12.91 -5.88 2.03
C ILE A 121 12.83 -5.58 3.53
N GLN A 122 13.59 -4.62 4.05
CA GLN A 122 13.47 -4.20 5.47
C GLN A 122 12.12 -3.52 5.73
N ILE A 123 11.66 -2.66 4.84
CA ILE A 123 10.36 -1.99 4.94
C ILE A 123 9.24 -3.03 4.85
N ALA A 124 9.31 -3.96 3.90
CA ALA A 124 8.36 -5.06 3.78
C ALA A 124 8.28 -5.93 5.03
N ASN A 125 9.44 -6.27 5.63
CA ASN A 125 9.49 -6.98 6.90
C ASN A 125 8.78 -6.21 8.01
N LEU A 126 9.02 -4.90 8.13
CA LEU A 126 8.32 -4.04 9.08
C LEU A 126 6.80 -4.06 8.83
N MET A 127 6.38 -3.92 7.56
CA MET A 127 4.97 -3.89 7.19
C MET A 127 4.24 -5.17 7.58
N ILE A 128 4.85 -6.32 7.28
CA ILE A 128 4.30 -7.64 7.56
C ILE A 128 4.28 -7.92 9.07
N GLN A 129 5.42 -7.74 9.75
CA GLN A 129 5.55 -8.10 11.16
C GLN A 129 4.77 -7.16 12.09
N ARG A 130 4.75 -5.85 11.79
CA ARG A 130 4.14 -4.86 12.69
C ARG A 130 2.66 -4.62 12.41
N TYR A 131 2.26 -4.58 11.14
CA TYR A 131 0.87 -4.29 10.77
C TYR A 131 0.09 -5.51 10.30
N GLY A 132 0.75 -6.67 10.17
CA GLY A 132 0.10 -7.88 9.66
C GLY A 132 -0.24 -7.78 8.17
N ALA A 133 0.47 -6.94 7.42
CA ALA A 133 0.30 -6.88 5.98
C ALA A 133 0.71 -8.22 5.33
N THR A 134 0.14 -8.54 4.18
CA THR A 134 0.57 -9.70 3.37
C THR A 134 1.31 -9.24 2.11
N PRO A 135 2.32 -9.98 1.62
CA PRO A 135 3.05 -9.58 0.42
C PRO A 135 2.13 -9.55 -0.81
N TRP A 136 2.27 -8.50 -1.62
CA TRP A 136 1.60 -8.33 -2.92
C TRP A 136 2.67 -8.25 -4.01
N ARG A 137 2.69 -9.23 -4.92
CA ARG A 137 3.69 -9.33 -6.00
C ARG A 137 5.13 -9.19 -5.49
N LEU A 138 5.42 -9.75 -4.31
CA LEU A 138 6.68 -9.58 -3.58
C LEU A 138 7.35 -10.92 -3.22
N ALA A 139 6.95 -12.02 -3.87
CA ALA A 139 7.58 -13.32 -3.67
C ALA A 139 8.81 -13.51 -4.57
N ALA A 140 9.60 -14.56 -4.31
CA ALA A 140 10.74 -14.95 -5.15
C ALA A 140 10.33 -15.16 -6.61
N THR A 141 9.15 -15.75 -6.85
CA THR A 141 8.61 -15.93 -8.21
C THR A 141 8.26 -14.61 -8.88
N ASP A 142 7.78 -13.61 -8.15
CA ASP A 142 7.50 -12.29 -8.70
C ASP A 142 8.83 -11.58 -9.08
N TYR A 143 9.85 -11.70 -8.22
CA TYR A 143 11.19 -11.19 -8.48
C TYR A 143 11.82 -11.81 -9.73
N GLU A 144 11.78 -13.13 -9.88
CA GLU A 144 12.32 -13.84 -11.04
C GLU A 144 11.63 -13.41 -12.34
N ASN A 145 10.30 -13.23 -12.30
CA ASN A 145 9.52 -12.81 -13.46
C ASN A 145 9.64 -11.31 -13.77
N SER A 146 10.29 -10.52 -12.92
CA SER A 146 10.44 -9.08 -13.10
C SER A 146 11.53 -8.74 -14.11
N PRO A 147 11.39 -7.63 -14.88
CA PRO A 147 12.40 -7.21 -15.84
C PRO A 147 13.75 -6.94 -15.15
N PRO A 148 14.86 -6.95 -15.90
CA PRO A 148 16.16 -6.56 -15.35
C PRO A 148 16.09 -5.16 -14.75
N GLY A 149 16.66 -5.01 -13.55
CA GLY A 149 16.78 -3.73 -12.87
C GLY A 149 18.22 -3.24 -12.80
N ILE A 150 18.54 -2.51 -11.75
CA ILE A 150 19.89 -1.98 -11.52
C ILE A 150 20.72 -2.95 -10.67
N SER A 151 22.01 -2.68 -10.50
CA SER A 151 22.87 -3.49 -9.62
C SER A 151 22.40 -3.42 -8.16
N LEU A 152 22.20 -4.59 -7.55
CA LEU A 152 21.86 -4.72 -6.13
C LEU A 152 23.04 -4.33 -5.25
N LYS A 153 22.81 -3.45 -4.28
CA LYS A 153 23.85 -2.94 -3.36
C LYS A 153 23.45 -3.09 -1.92
N GLY A 154 24.45 -3.22 -1.03
CA GLY A 154 24.26 -3.26 0.41
C GLY A 154 24.24 -4.67 0.98
N ARG A 155 23.89 -4.76 2.27
CA ARG A 155 23.90 -6.02 3.03
C ARG A 155 22.60 -6.79 2.81
N ALA A 156 22.73 -8.08 2.54
CA ALA A 156 21.59 -8.98 2.38
C ALA A 156 20.65 -8.98 3.59
N VAL A 157 19.35 -9.03 3.29
CA VAL A 157 18.26 -9.05 4.26
C VAL A 157 17.34 -10.22 3.92
N THR A 158 16.98 -11.01 4.93
CA THR A 158 16.04 -12.11 4.75
C THR A 158 14.60 -11.59 4.79
N ALA A 159 13.82 -11.97 3.79
CA ALA A 159 12.37 -11.73 3.77
C ALA A 159 11.66 -12.71 4.72
N CYS A 160 10.86 -12.19 5.65
CA CYS A 160 10.16 -13.03 6.64
C CYS A 160 8.98 -13.83 6.05
N TRP A 161 8.52 -13.48 4.84
CA TRP A 161 7.40 -14.13 4.15
C TRP A 161 7.85 -15.16 3.11
N ASP A 162 9.09 -15.07 2.60
CA ASP A 162 9.62 -15.96 1.58
C ASP A 162 11.12 -16.19 1.79
N ARG A 163 11.47 -17.42 2.21
CA ARG A 163 12.85 -17.80 2.53
C ARG A 163 13.76 -17.86 1.28
N ASN A 164 13.18 -18.00 0.09
CA ASN A 164 13.94 -18.14 -1.15
C ASN A 164 14.30 -16.79 -1.78
N LEU A 165 13.54 -15.73 -1.48
CA LEU A 165 13.69 -14.43 -2.15
C LEU A 165 15.11 -13.86 -2.02
N ALA A 166 15.68 -13.86 -0.81
CA ALA A 166 17.03 -13.33 -0.60
C ALA A 166 18.09 -14.08 -1.42
N ALA A 167 17.99 -15.41 -1.51
CA ALA A 167 18.90 -16.22 -2.30
C ALA A 167 18.78 -15.89 -3.80
N ARG A 168 17.55 -15.69 -4.31
CA ARG A 168 17.33 -15.29 -5.71
C ARG A 168 17.89 -13.90 -6.01
N MET A 169 17.70 -12.94 -5.11
CA MET A 169 18.26 -11.60 -5.24
C MET A 169 19.79 -11.62 -5.23
N ILE A 170 20.41 -12.43 -4.37
CA ILE A 170 21.86 -12.62 -4.35
C ILE A 170 22.35 -13.30 -5.63
N GLN A 171 21.62 -14.28 -6.16
CA GLN A 171 22.02 -14.97 -7.39
C GLN A 171 21.95 -14.04 -8.61
N ARG A 172 20.89 -13.24 -8.71
CA ARG A 172 20.65 -12.36 -9.85
C ARG A 172 21.41 -11.03 -9.76
N GLN A 173 21.76 -10.57 -8.55
CA GLN A 173 22.43 -9.30 -8.27
C GLN A 173 21.70 -8.07 -8.84
N CYS A 174 20.36 -8.14 -8.94
CA CYS A 174 19.54 -7.05 -9.45
C CYS A 174 18.61 -6.48 -8.36
N ALA A 175 18.59 -5.16 -8.22
CA ALA A 175 17.55 -4.43 -7.53
C ALA A 175 16.47 -4.00 -8.52
N ILE A 176 15.19 -4.11 -8.15
CA ILE A 176 14.06 -3.80 -9.03
C ILE A 176 13.14 -2.82 -8.30
N HIS A 177 13.00 -1.63 -8.85
CA HIS A 177 12.07 -0.61 -8.33
C HIS A 177 10.62 -0.93 -8.71
N GLU A 178 9.66 -0.47 -7.92
CA GLU A 178 8.22 -0.62 -8.18
C GLU A 178 7.83 -0.15 -9.60
N GLU A 179 8.47 0.91 -10.13
CA GLU A 179 8.23 1.42 -11.49
C GLU A 179 8.36 0.34 -12.58
N ALA A 180 9.32 -0.57 -12.40
CA ALA A 180 9.63 -1.58 -13.40
C ALA A 180 8.53 -2.64 -13.52
N VAL A 181 7.65 -2.76 -12.52
CA VAL A 181 6.56 -3.73 -12.48
C VAL A 181 5.17 -3.08 -12.48
N LEU A 182 5.09 -1.75 -12.65
CA LEU A 182 3.84 -0.99 -12.69
C LEU A 182 2.73 -1.61 -13.54
N PRO A 183 2.96 -2.09 -14.79
CA PRO A 183 1.87 -2.67 -15.59
C PRO A 183 1.17 -3.86 -14.90
N ARG A 184 1.92 -4.67 -14.15
CA ARG A 184 1.35 -5.80 -13.40
C ARG A 184 0.59 -5.33 -12.16
N LEU A 185 1.15 -4.35 -11.45
CA LEU A 185 0.48 -3.76 -10.28
C LEU A 185 -0.85 -3.11 -10.70
N LEU A 186 -0.87 -2.33 -11.78
CA LEU A 186 -2.08 -1.70 -12.31
C LEU A 186 -3.15 -2.71 -12.73
N THR A 187 -2.73 -3.86 -13.27
CA THR A 187 -3.67 -4.95 -13.59
C THR A 187 -4.38 -5.46 -12.33
N ASP A 188 -3.64 -5.69 -11.24
CA ASP A 188 -4.23 -6.11 -9.98
C ASP A 188 -5.12 -5.01 -9.37
N LEU A 189 -4.78 -3.74 -9.58
CA LEU A 189 -5.52 -2.60 -9.03
C LEU A 189 -6.84 -2.29 -9.77
N ASP A 190 -7.07 -2.82 -10.96
CA ASP A 190 -8.30 -2.56 -11.71
C ASP A 190 -9.50 -3.29 -11.10
N MET A 191 -10.43 -2.53 -10.51
CA MET A 191 -11.63 -3.09 -9.88
C MET A 191 -12.65 -3.61 -10.90
N ARG A 192 -12.56 -3.23 -12.18
CA ARG A 192 -13.49 -3.74 -13.21
C ARG A 192 -13.40 -5.24 -13.38
N GLY A 193 -12.21 -5.82 -13.21
CA GLY A 193 -11.99 -7.26 -13.30
C GLY A 193 -12.42 -8.04 -12.05
N ARG A 194 -12.77 -7.38 -10.95
CA ARG A 194 -13.13 -8.05 -9.68
C ARG A 194 -14.62 -8.20 -9.47
N LEU A 195 -15.42 -7.29 -10.03
CA LEU A 195 -16.88 -7.36 -9.95
C LEU A 195 -17.46 -8.54 -10.74
N SER A 196 -16.68 -9.13 -11.66
CA SER A 196 -17.04 -10.36 -12.37
C SER A 196 -16.81 -11.62 -11.53
N ASP A 197 -15.79 -11.67 -10.68
CA ASP A 197 -15.42 -12.89 -9.93
C ASP A 197 -16.30 -13.11 -8.68
N ASP A 198 -16.83 -12.04 -8.07
CA ASP A 198 -17.73 -12.14 -6.91
C ASP A 198 -19.16 -12.60 -7.29
N HIS A 199 -19.52 -12.61 -8.57
CA HIS A 199 -20.85 -13.04 -9.03
C HIS A 199 -20.97 -14.55 -9.31
N ASP A 200 -19.85 -15.25 -9.54
CA ASP A 200 -19.84 -16.70 -9.81
C ASP A 200 -19.71 -17.57 -8.53
N GLY A 201 -19.63 -16.94 -7.35
CA GLY A 201 -19.50 -17.62 -6.04
C GLY A 201 -20.80 -17.84 -5.26
N LEU A 202 -21.95 -17.41 -5.79
CA LEU A 202 -23.28 -17.70 -5.23
C LEU A 202 -24.16 -18.33 -6.32
N SER A 203 -24.01 -19.62 -6.54
CA SER A 203 -24.99 -20.47 -7.22
C SER A 203 -24.99 -21.86 -6.58
#